data_AF-A0A0G4MMX8-F1
#
_entry.id   AF-A0A0G4MMX8-F1
#
_cell.length_a   1.000
_cell.length_b   1.000
_cell.length_c   1.000
_cell.angle_alpha   90.00
_cell.angle_beta   90.00
_cell.angle_gamma   90.00
#
_symmetry.space_group_name_H-M   'P 1'
#
loop_
_entity.id
_entity.type
_entity.pdbx_description
1 polymer ?
#
loop_
_entity_poly.entity_id
_entity_poly.type
_entity_poly.pdbx_seq_one_letter_code
_entity_poly.pdbx_strand_id
1 'polypeptide(L)'
;MTSDPWSAIVQRTYAAGHQLASHTYTHPDLSALTPAARAAEMAANDDAFRAILGFAPRYMRAPFLSCDAACAADMAALGFHIVDASIDTKDFEHNQY
;
A
#
# COMPACT_ATOMS: atom_id res chain seq x y z
N MET A 1 7.08 -23.52 -12.43
CA MET A 1 7.36 -22.35 -11.57
C MET A 1 6.41 -22.46 -10.39
N THR A 2 6.92 -22.80 -9.20
CA THR A 2 6.12 -22.76 -7.98
C THR A 2 5.83 -21.28 -7.69
N SER A 3 4.57 -20.87 -7.69
CA SER A 3 4.19 -19.53 -7.26
C SER A 3 4.65 -19.32 -5.82
N ASP A 4 5.27 -18.17 -5.55
CA ASP A 4 5.65 -17.75 -4.19
C ASP A 4 4.40 -17.84 -3.27
N PRO A 5 4.48 -18.45 -2.06
CA PRO A 5 3.33 -18.58 -1.14
C PRO A 5 2.57 -17.25 -0.93
N TRP A 6 3.24 -16.11 -1.01
CA TRP A 6 2.60 -14.80 -0.84
C TRP A 6 1.67 -14.42 -2.00
N SER A 7 2.06 -14.75 -3.24
CA SER A 7 1.23 -14.48 -4.43
C SER A 7 -0.12 -15.21 -4.37
N ALA A 8 -0.13 -16.45 -3.87
CA ALA A 8 -1.34 -17.24 -3.68
C ALA A 8 -2.27 -16.62 -2.61
N ILE A 9 -1.71 -16.01 -1.55
CA ILE A 9 -2.50 -15.30 -0.53
C ILE A 9 -3.17 -14.07 -1.15
N VAL A 10 -2.44 -13.27 -1.92
CA VAL A 10 -2.99 -12.07 -2.58
C VAL A 10 -4.12 -12.45 -3.55
N GLN A 11 -3.91 -13.49 -4.38
CA GLN A 11 -4.93 -14.00 -5.30
C GLN A 11 -6.17 -14.51 -4.55
N ARG A 12 -5.98 -15.27 -3.46
CA ARG A 12 -7.09 -15.76 -2.63
C ARG A 12 -7.88 -14.61 -2.03
N THR A 13 -7.20 -13.59 -1.50
CA THR A 13 -7.85 -12.41 -0.90
C THR A 13 -8.73 -11.69 -1.91
N TYR A 14 -8.24 -11.50 -3.15
CA TYR A 14 -9.05 -10.93 -4.23
C TYR A 14 -10.22 -11.85 -4.63
N ALA A 15 -9.97 -13.15 -4.82
CA ALA A 15 -10.99 -14.13 -5.21
C ALA A 15 -12.10 -14.30 -4.15
N ALA A 16 -11.81 -14.01 -2.88
CA ALA A 16 -12.78 -13.99 -1.80
C ALA A 16 -13.64 -12.71 -1.77
N GLY A 17 -13.45 -11.78 -2.71
CA GLY A 17 -14.23 -10.55 -2.83
C GLY A 17 -13.73 -9.39 -1.95
N HIS A 18 -12.53 -9.50 -1.38
CA HIS A 18 -11.95 -8.41 -0.61
C HIS A 18 -11.36 -7.33 -1.52
N GLN A 19 -11.43 -6.08 -1.06
CA GLN A 19 -10.69 -4.98 -1.67
C GLN A 19 -9.20 -5.06 -1.29
N LEU A 20 -8.34 -4.92 -2.29
CA LEU A 20 -6.89 -4.77 -2.10
C LEU A 20 -6.51 -3.29 -2.33
N ALA A 21 -5.58 -2.80 -1.51
CA ALA A 21 -5.07 -1.43 -1.54
C ALA A 21 -3.54 -1.42 -1.42
N SER A 22 -2.89 -0.38 -1.93
CA SER A 22 -1.43 -0.21 -1.84
C SER A 22 -1.02 0.26 -0.45
N HIS A 23 0.15 -0.17 0.00
CA HIS A 23 0.77 0.30 1.24
C HIS A 23 2.27 0.58 1.06
N THR A 24 2.64 1.16 -0.11
CA THR A 24 4.02 1.30 -0.61
C THR A 24 4.72 -0.04 -0.85
N TYR A 25 5.95 -0.02 -1.36
CA TYR A 25 6.70 -1.24 -1.67
C TYR A 25 7.61 -1.66 -0.50
N THR A 26 8.29 -0.71 0.14
CA THR A 26 9.27 -0.97 1.21
C THR A 26 8.85 -0.41 2.58
N HIS A 27 7.65 0.15 2.70
CA HIS A 27 7.12 0.76 3.93
C HIS A 27 7.90 1.99 4.47
N PRO A 28 8.35 2.95 3.64
CA PRO A 28 8.99 4.17 4.13
C PRO A 28 7.96 5.22 4.57
N ASP A 29 8.39 6.13 5.45
CA ASP A 29 7.61 7.34 5.77
C ASP A 29 7.56 8.26 4.54
N LEU A 30 6.38 8.38 3.93
CA LEU A 30 6.22 9.16 2.71
C LEU A 30 6.45 10.66 2.94
N SER A 31 6.18 11.19 4.13
CA SER A 31 6.45 12.61 4.44
C SER A 31 7.95 12.93 4.40
N ALA A 32 8.80 11.96 4.70
CA ALA A 32 10.26 12.11 4.67
C ALA A 32 10.88 11.93 3.26
N LEU A 33 10.10 11.48 2.28
CA LEU A 33 10.58 11.20 0.93
C LEU A 33 10.43 12.40 -0.02
N THR A 34 11.28 12.42 -1.04
CA THR A 34 11.10 13.30 -2.20
C THR A 34 9.92 12.82 -3.07
N PRO A 35 9.30 13.69 -3.88
CA PRO A 35 8.21 13.29 -4.79
C PRO A 35 8.58 12.12 -5.72
N ALA A 36 9.81 12.12 -6.24
CA ALA A 36 10.32 11.05 -7.10
C ALA A 36 10.44 9.72 -6.35
N ALA A 37 10.91 9.74 -5.09
CA ALA A 37 11.00 8.54 -4.26
C ALA A 37 9.61 8.01 -3.87
N ARG A 38 8.64 8.90 -3.56
CA ARG A 38 7.24 8.50 -3.35
C ARG A 38 6.66 7.81 -4.59
N ALA A 39 6.86 8.40 -5.78
CA ALA A 39 6.38 7.81 -7.02
C ALA A 39 7.02 6.44 -7.31
N ALA A 40 8.32 6.28 -7.03
CA ALA A 40 9.02 5.02 -7.19
C ALA A 40 8.46 3.91 -6.27
N GLU A 41 8.18 4.23 -5.00
CA GLU A 41 7.55 3.30 -4.05
C GLU A 41 6.17 2.83 -4.52
N MET A 42 5.36 3.74 -5.04
CA MET A 42 4.03 3.39 -5.55
C MET A 42 4.12 2.58 -6.85
N ALA A 43 5.02 2.95 -7.77
CA ALA A 43 5.19 2.25 -9.04
C ALA A 43 5.72 0.82 -8.86
N ALA A 44 6.70 0.62 -7.97
CA ALA A 44 7.22 -0.71 -7.66
C ALA A 44 6.13 -1.64 -7.10
N ASN A 45 5.26 -1.11 -6.23
CA ASN A 45 4.14 -1.89 -5.70
C ASN A 45 3.05 -2.14 -6.77
N ASP A 46 2.78 -1.17 -7.64
CA ASP A 46 1.87 -1.33 -8.77
C ASP A 46 2.33 -2.45 -9.70
N ASP A 47 3.62 -2.54 -9.99
CA ASP A 47 4.19 -3.60 -10.83
C ASP A 47 4.07 -4.98 -10.17
N ALA A 48 4.28 -5.06 -8.85
CA ALA A 48 4.03 -6.29 -8.09
C ALA A 48 2.55 -6.72 -8.15
N PHE A 49 1.61 -5.79 -7.96
CA PHE A 49 0.19 -6.07 -8.10
C PHE A 49 -0.18 -6.53 -9.52
N ARG A 50 0.33 -5.87 -10.57
CA ARG A 50 0.09 -6.28 -11.97
C ARG A 50 0.66 -7.66 -12.26
N ALA A 51 1.83 -8.00 -11.73
CA ALA A 51 2.42 -9.32 -11.91
C ALA A 51 1.57 -10.43 -11.28
N ILE A 52 0.91 -10.16 -10.14
CA ILE A 52 0.13 -11.16 -9.39
C ILE A 52 -1.34 -11.24 -9.84
N LEU A 53 -1.96 -10.10 -10.13
CA LEU A 53 -3.41 -9.96 -10.36
C LEU A 53 -3.79 -9.43 -11.74
N GLY A 54 -2.83 -8.90 -12.51
CA GLY A 54 -3.08 -8.24 -13.80
C GLY A 54 -3.59 -6.79 -13.70
N PHE A 55 -3.71 -6.22 -12.50
CA PHE A 55 -4.10 -4.84 -12.27
C PHE A 55 -3.41 -4.27 -11.02
N ALA A 56 -3.47 -2.95 -10.82
CA ALA A 56 -2.97 -2.28 -9.60
C ALA A 56 -4.08 -1.46 -8.93
N PRO A 57 -4.17 -1.46 -7.59
CA PRO A 57 -5.22 -0.73 -6.86
C PRO A 57 -4.99 0.78 -6.88
N ARG A 58 -6.06 1.59 -6.76
CA ARG A 58 -5.97 3.06 -6.61
C ARG A 58 -6.31 3.57 -5.21
N TYR A 59 -6.64 2.68 -4.28
CA TYR A 59 -6.69 3.03 -2.86
C TYR A 59 -5.33 2.74 -2.24
N MET A 60 -4.88 3.60 -1.33
CA MET A 60 -3.65 3.38 -0.58
C MET A 60 -3.77 3.87 0.86
N ARG A 61 -2.95 3.31 1.74
CA ARG A 61 -2.70 3.86 3.09
C ARG A 61 -1.23 4.22 3.18
N ALA A 62 -0.90 5.37 3.76
CA ALA A 62 0.48 5.75 3.98
C ALA A 62 1.07 4.95 5.16
N PRO A 63 2.31 4.42 5.05
CA PRO A 63 3.05 3.90 6.19
C PRO A 63 3.05 4.89 7.35
N PHE A 64 2.91 4.36 8.58
CA PHE A 64 2.86 5.14 9.82
C PHE A 64 1.73 6.18 9.90
N LEU A 65 0.75 6.15 8.99
CA LEU A 65 -0.23 7.22 8.78
C LEU A 65 0.44 8.59 8.51
N SER A 66 1.69 8.59 8.04
CA SER A 66 2.47 9.79 7.78
C SER A 66 2.41 10.16 6.31
N CYS A 67 1.61 11.18 6.00
CA CYS A 67 1.54 11.78 4.67
C CYS A 67 1.13 13.25 4.80
N ASP A 68 2.12 14.14 4.79
CA ASP A 68 1.91 15.58 4.81
C ASP A 68 1.20 16.11 3.55
N ALA A 69 0.96 17.42 3.49
CA ALA A 69 0.26 18.04 2.35
C ALA A 69 0.97 17.82 1.01
N ALA A 70 2.32 17.76 1.00
CA ALA A 70 3.08 17.50 -0.22
C ALA A 70 2.92 16.05 -0.65
N CYS A 71 3.02 15.10 0.29
CA CYS A 71 2.75 13.69 0.05
C CYS A 71 1.32 13.49 -0.47
N ALA A 72 0.33 14.14 0.14
CA ALA A 72 -1.07 14.01 -0.26
C ALA A 72 -1.31 14.54 -1.68
N ALA A 73 -0.67 15.66 -2.04
CA ALA A 73 -0.72 16.19 -3.40
C ALA A 73 -0.08 15.24 -4.42
N ASP A 74 1.08 14.66 -4.10
CA ASP A 74 1.76 13.68 -4.96
C ASP A 74 0.89 12.42 -5.15
N MET A 75 0.30 11.88 -4.08
CA MET A 75 -0.58 10.72 -4.14
C MET A 75 -1.83 11.01 -4.98
N ALA A 76 -2.45 12.19 -4.82
CA ALA A 76 -3.58 12.61 -5.62
C ALA A 76 -3.21 12.74 -7.11
N ALA A 77 -2.04 13.31 -7.43
CA ALA A 77 -1.54 13.42 -8.79
C ALA A 77 -1.26 12.05 -9.44
N LEU A 78 -0.86 11.06 -8.65
CA LEU A 78 -0.71 9.65 -9.07
C LEU A 78 -2.04 8.89 -9.13
N GLY A 79 -3.16 9.54 -8.80
CA GLY A 79 -4.51 8.97 -8.86
C GLY A 79 -4.87 8.08 -7.67
N PHE A 80 -4.17 8.21 -6.54
CA PHE A 80 -4.48 7.45 -5.33
C PHE A 80 -5.53 8.15 -4.44
N HIS A 81 -6.42 7.34 -3.87
CA HIS A 81 -7.25 7.70 -2.73
C HIS A 81 -6.55 7.28 -1.43
N ILE A 82 -6.25 8.24 -0.56
CA ILE A 82 -5.57 7.99 0.71
C ILE A 82 -6.60 7.60 1.77
N VAL A 83 -6.39 6.46 2.42
CA VAL A 83 -7.24 5.92 3.48
C VAL A 83 -6.51 5.97 4.82
N ASP A 84 -7.01 6.83 5.70
CA ASP A 84 -6.52 6.96 7.07
C ASP A 84 -7.22 5.97 8.03
N ALA A 85 -7.14 6.20 9.34
CA ALA A 85 -7.85 5.45 10.37
C ALA A 85 -8.36 6.38 11.46
N SER A 86 -9.67 6.38 11.69
CA SER A 86 -10.28 7.12 12.81
C SER A 86 -10.16 6.39 14.15
N ILE A 87 -9.86 5.09 14.12
CA ILE A 87 -9.66 4.22 15.29
C ILE A 87 -8.43 3.35 15.01
N ASP A 88 -7.39 3.48 15.86
CA ASP A 88 -6.20 2.64 15.86
C ASP A 88 -6.30 1.64 17.02
N THR A 89 -6.26 0.35 16.70
CA THR A 89 -6.38 -0.74 17.67
C THR A 89 -5.13 -0.95 18.51
N LYS A 90 -3.97 -0.42 18.09
CA LYS A 90 -2.67 -0.66 18.74
C LYS A 90 -2.34 -2.16 18.92
N ASP A 91 -2.82 -2.99 18.00
CA ASP A 91 -2.59 -4.44 18.01
C ASP A 91 -1.10 -4.78 17.85
N PHE A 92 -0.35 -3.95 17.11
CA PHE A 92 1.10 -4.09 16.96
C PHE A 92 1.88 -3.86 18.27
N GLU A 93 1.35 -3.10 19.23
CA GLU A 93 1.96 -2.85 20.55
C GLU A 93 1.46 -3.84 21.61
N HIS A 94 0.22 -4.28 21.50
CA HIS A 94 -0.46 -5.15 22.47
C HIS A 94 -0.59 -6.59 21.97
N ASN A 95 0.55 -7.20 21.62
CA ASN A 95 0.62 -8.51 20.96
C ASN A 95 1.10 -9.67 21.85
N GLN A 96 1.16 -9.47 23.17
CA GLN A 96 1.60 -10.49 24.12
C GLN A 96 0.39 -11.28 24.63
N TYR A 97 0.35 -12.57 24.27
CA TYR A 97 -0.57 -13.59 24.80
C TYR A 97 0.22 -14.69 25.50
#